data_AF-A0A1Z8NH82-F1
#
_entry.id   AF-A0A1Z8NH82-F1
#
_cell.length_a   1.000
_cell.length_b   1.000
_cell.length_c   1.000
_cell.angle_alpha   90.00
_cell.angle_beta   90.00
_cell.angle_gamma   90.00
#
_symmetry.space_group_name_H-M   'P 1'
#
loop_
_entity.id
_entity.type
_entity.pdbx_description
1 polymer ?
#
loop_
_entity_poly.entity_id
_entity_poly.type
_entity_poly.pdbx_seq_one_letter_code
_entity_poly.pdbx_strand_id
1 'polypeptide(L)'
;MKNKLFWIGIVLFLGTSCSSLKNIKVSQIEAIWFEYSPNQNLNNGSKFEGEILLQTYDGKQHEMSKNSNLSFKSPDIRRSGNSKSYTLVKKSNSFDDDRCYLTLKYTNRDEKYIQKDSVIMNFRGPLKILYNGANGVSGKHQRNRGTPLLWRDGKDGEHGPNGTNGGSSKNYSVHMWQEENMIYVYSRENNSNTAPFYYKMQEGNSIYFDLSGGNGGNGGNGGDGGDGKDGDIKNEKMRRVGDAGNGGNGGNGGNGGNAGNLNLYIHENCADIESLLTTKTKGGRYGSRGMGGKRGTPGTPLAGQQAGRQGFPGTNGVEGFKGMDGNVQKYIQSFDYSVYID
;
A
#
# COMPACT_ATOMS: atom_id res chain seq x y z
N MET A 1 -10.32 -54.51 17.97
CA MET A 1 -10.48 -54.15 16.55
C MET A 1 -11.80 -53.41 16.38
N LYS A 2 -11.76 -52.08 16.20
CA LYS A 2 -12.93 -51.26 15.84
C LYS A 2 -12.48 -50.32 14.71
N ASN A 3 -12.96 -50.60 13.50
CA ASN A 3 -12.70 -49.80 12.31
C ASN A 3 -13.35 -48.42 12.46
N LYS A 4 -12.54 -47.36 12.39
CA LYS A 4 -13.02 -46.00 12.12
C LYS A 4 -13.01 -45.80 10.61
N LEU A 5 -14.19 -45.75 10.01
CA LEU A 5 -14.38 -45.33 8.62
C LEU A 5 -14.19 -43.81 8.56
N PHE A 6 -13.15 -43.35 7.86
CA PHE A 6 -12.94 -41.94 7.53
C PHE A 6 -13.89 -41.56 6.41
N TRP A 7 -14.84 -40.67 6.68
CA TRP A 7 -15.67 -40.02 5.66
C TRP A 7 -14.85 -38.90 5.01
N ILE A 8 -14.29 -39.16 3.83
CA ILE A 8 -13.75 -38.14 2.93
C ILE A 8 -14.94 -37.60 2.12
N GLY A 9 -15.50 -36.47 2.56
CA GLY A 9 -16.49 -35.73 1.80
C GLY A 9 -15.82 -34.98 0.66
N ILE A 10 -15.87 -35.54 -0.55
CA ILE A 10 -15.62 -34.83 -1.80
C ILE A 10 -16.78 -33.83 -1.99
N VAL A 11 -16.50 -32.53 -1.82
CA VAL A 11 -17.45 -31.46 -2.17
C VAL A 11 -17.31 -31.20 -3.67
N LEU A 12 -18.33 -31.62 -4.41
CA LEU A 12 -18.52 -31.37 -5.83
C LEU A 12 -18.75 -29.87 -6.07
N PHE A 13 -17.86 -29.27 -6.87
CA PHE A 13 -18.03 -27.95 -7.48
C PHE A 13 -19.28 -27.95 -8.37
N LEU A 14 -20.32 -27.24 -7.97
CA LEU A 14 -21.46 -26.90 -8.84
C LEU A 14 -21.78 -25.41 -8.73
N GLY A 15 -21.53 -24.69 -9.83
CA GLY A 15 -22.26 -23.48 -10.19
C GLY A 15 -21.81 -22.16 -9.56
N THR A 16 -20.60 -21.68 -9.86
CA THR A 16 -20.32 -20.25 -9.70
C THR A 16 -21.07 -19.48 -10.80
N SER A 17 -22.35 -19.18 -10.57
CA SER A 17 -23.07 -18.23 -11.41
C SER A 17 -22.40 -16.86 -11.28
N CYS A 18 -21.92 -16.34 -12.41
CA CYS A 18 -21.48 -14.95 -12.53
C CYS A 18 -22.74 -14.04 -12.47
N SER A 19 -23.39 -13.96 -11.31
CA SER A 19 -24.57 -13.12 -11.15
C SER A 19 -24.12 -11.70 -10.81
N SER A 20 -24.65 -10.73 -11.55
CA SER A 20 -24.65 -9.31 -11.22
C SER A 20 -24.80 -9.11 -9.70
N LEU A 21 -23.88 -8.36 -9.10
CA LEU A 21 -23.81 -8.04 -7.66
C LEU A 21 -25.19 -7.70 -7.09
N LYS A 22 -25.90 -8.70 -6.55
CA LYS A 22 -27.21 -8.51 -5.92
C LYS A 22 -27.01 -7.74 -4.62
N ASN A 23 -27.86 -6.75 -4.39
CA ASN A 23 -27.97 -6.07 -3.10
C ASN A 23 -28.63 -7.03 -2.08
N ILE A 24 -27.82 -7.85 -1.42
CA ILE A 24 -28.25 -8.72 -0.32
C ILE A 24 -28.51 -7.84 0.91
N LYS A 25 -29.69 -7.94 1.53
CA LYS A 25 -29.99 -7.22 2.78
C LYS A 25 -29.25 -7.88 3.93
N VAL A 26 -28.84 -7.10 4.94
CA VAL A 26 -28.12 -7.67 6.10
C VAL A 26 -28.97 -8.68 6.86
N SER A 27 -30.28 -8.43 6.96
CA SER A 27 -31.24 -9.37 7.56
C SER A 27 -31.38 -10.72 6.85
N GLN A 28 -30.80 -10.88 5.66
CA GLN A 28 -30.81 -12.14 4.91
C GLN A 28 -29.53 -12.96 5.10
N ILE A 29 -28.51 -12.38 5.74
CA ILE A 29 -27.19 -13.00 5.89
C ILE A 29 -27.23 -13.96 7.07
N GLU A 30 -26.91 -15.22 6.77
CA GLU A 30 -26.67 -16.26 7.77
C GLU A 30 -25.21 -16.24 8.21
N ALA A 31 -24.28 -16.31 7.25
CA ALA A 31 -22.85 -16.39 7.50
C ALA A 31 -22.02 -15.70 6.42
N ILE A 32 -20.81 -15.26 6.79
CA ILE A 32 -19.76 -14.82 5.87
C ILE A 32 -18.46 -15.46 6.35
N TRP A 33 -17.65 -16.07 5.48
CA TRP A 33 -16.37 -16.66 5.87
C TRP A 33 -15.32 -16.48 4.78
N PHE A 34 -14.07 -16.74 5.14
CA PHE A 34 -12.94 -16.75 4.23
C PHE A 34 -12.51 -18.18 3.93
N GLU A 35 -12.59 -18.58 2.66
CA GLU A 35 -12.20 -19.90 2.20
C GLU A 35 -10.84 -19.85 1.50
N TYR A 36 -9.98 -20.82 1.80
CA TYR A 36 -8.67 -20.96 1.19
C TYR A 36 -8.23 -22.43 1.23
N SER A 37 -7.38 -22.83 0.29
CA SER A 37 -6.78 -24.17 0.31
C SER A 37 -5.59 -24.23 1.27
N PRO A 38 -5.57 -25.16 2.24
CA PRO A 38 -4.45 -25.32 3.18
C PRO A 38 -3.20 -25.95 2.55
N ASN A 39 -3.30 -26.44 1.31
CA ASN A 39 -2.19 -27.07 0.59
C ASN A 39 -1.30 -26.05 -0.17
N GLN A 40 -1.68 -24.78 -0.18
CA GLN A 40 -0.90 -23.70 -0.78
C GLN A 40 0.33 -23.37 0.07
N ASN A 41 1.23 -22.54 -0.48
CA ASN A 41 2.34 -21.99 0.29
C ASN A 41 1.82 -20.89 1.24
N LEU A 42 1.64 -21.23 2.51
CA LEU A 42 1.11 -20.33 3.54
C LEU A 42 2.21 -20.00 4.54
N ASN A 43 3.15 -19.17 4.10
CA ASN A 43 4.20 -18.60 4.94
C ASN A 43 4.24 -17.07 4.79
N ASN A 44 4.86 -16.37 5.75
CA ASN A 44 4.95 -14.92 5.74
C ASN A 44 5.61 -14.43 4.43
N GLY A 45 4.97 -13.47 3.77
CA GLY A 45 5.36 -12.92 2.48
C GLY A 45 4.97 -13.74 1.26
N SER A 46 4.43 -14.96 1.43
CA SER A 46 3.89 -15.75 0.34
C SER A 46 2.55 -15.20 -0.14
N LYS A 47 2.33 -15.33 -1.45
CA LYS A 47 1.03 -15.05 -2.08
C LYS A 47 0.21 -16.33 -2.11
N PHE A 48 -1.07 -16.21 -1.81
CA PHE A 48 -2.02 -17.32 -1.88
C PHE A 48 -3.38 -16.85 -2.40
N GLU A 49 -4.19 -17.79 -2.83
CA GLU A 49 -5.55 -17.56 -3.31
C GLU A 49 -6.57 -17.90 -2.22
N GLY A 50 -7.63 -17.09 -2.16
CA GLY A 50 -8.77 -17.31 -1.28
C GLY A 50 -10.01 -16.58 -1.77
N GLU A 51 -11.14 -16.93 -1.19
CA GLU A 51 -12.45 -16.41 -1.56
C GLU A 51 -13.19 -15.96 -0.31
N ILE A 52 -13.98 -14.89 -0.44
CA ILE A 52 -14.90 -14.48 0.62
C ILE A 52 -16.28 -14.93 0.20
N LEU A 53 -16.86 -15.85 0.95
CA LEU A 53 -18.18 -16.40 0.68
C LEU A 53 -19.19 -15.81 1.67
N LEU A 54 -20.41 -15.61 1.19
CA LEU A 54 -21.57 -15.21 1.97
C LEU A 54 -22.71 -16.18 1.71
N GLN A 55 -23.31 -16.68 2.78
CA GLN A 55 -24.49 -17.54 2.72
C GLN A 55 -25.70 -16.79 3.28
N THR A 56 -26.81 -16.85 2.55
CA THR A 56 -28.11 -16.36 3.00
C THR A 56 -28.91 -17.46 3.69
N TYR A 57 -29.89 -17.11 4.53
CA TYR A 57 -30.71 -18.09 5.28
C TYR A 57 -31.49 -19.09 4.40
N ASP A 58 -31.64 -18.82 3.10
CA ASP A 58 -32.21 -19.76 2.12
C ASP A 58 -31.16 -20.74 1.56
N GLY A 59 -29.95 -20.75 2.13
CA GLY A 59 -28.84 -21.63 1.78
C GLY A 59 -28.04 -21.23 0.54
N LYS A 60 -28.36 -20.11 -0.12
CA LYS A 60 -27.64 -19.68 -1.32
C LYS A 60 -26.29 -19.06 -0.95
N GLN A 61 -25.25 -19.48 -1.67
CA GLN A 61 -23.90 -18.95 -1.51
C GLN A 61 -23.53 -17.95 -2.61
N HIS A 62 -22.81 -16.93 -2.20
CA HIS A 62 -22.38 -15.82 -3.04
C HIS A 62 -20.88 -15.57 -2.86
N GLU A 63 -20.17 -15.47 -3.97
CA GLU A 63 -18.77 -15.02 -4.00
C GLU A 63 -18.74 -13.50 -3.87
N MET A 64 -18.02 -12.99 -2.86
CA MET A 64 -18.11 -11.59 -2.43
C MET A 64 -16.82 -10.80 -2.64
N SER A 65 -15.74 -11.40 -3.16
CA SER A 65 -14.44 -10.73 -3.28
C SER A 65 -14.55 -9.41 -4.06
N LYS A 66 -15.37 -9.33 -5.11
CA LYS A 66 -15.52 -8.10 -5.92
C LYS A 66 -16.65 -7.17 -5.45
N ASN A 67 -17.34 -7.50 -4.36
CA ASN A 67 -18.51 -6.75 -3.92
C ASN A 67 -18.13 -5.45 -3.20
N SER A 68 -18.65 -4.30 -3.65
CA SER A 68 -18.38 -2.98 -3.07
C SER A 68 -18.93 -2.79 -1.65
N ASN A 69 -19.93 -3.59 -1.28
CA ASN A 69 -20.53 -3.58 0.07
C ASN A 69 -19.69 -4.39 1.08
N LEU A 70 -18.71 -5.16 0.60
CA LEU A 70 -17.81 -5.95 1.44
C LEU A 70 -16.52 -5.18 1.72
N SER A 71 -16.15 -5.14 2.99
CA SER A 71 -14.86 -4.66 3.48
C SER A 71 -14.09 -5.82 4.11
N PHE A 72 -12.85 -5.99 3.66
CA PHE A 72 -11.87 -6.90 4.25
C PHE A 72 -10.84 -6.09 5.02
N LYS A 73 -10.58 -6.47 6.28
CA LYS A 73 -9.52 -5.86 7.10
C LYS A 73 -8.72 -6.94 7.81
N SER A 74 -7.41 -6.84 7.79
CA SER A 74 -6.53 -7.74 8.53
C SER A 74 -5.20 -7.02 8.83
N PRO A 75 -4.64 -7.18 10.04
CA PRO A 75 -3.26 -6.77 10.32
C PRO A 75 -2.24 -7.72 9.69
N ASP A 76 -2.62 -8.99 9.48
CA ASP A 76 -1.72 -10.09 9.13
C ASP A 76 -1.80 -10.46 7.64
N ILE A 77 -2.82 -9.99 6.93
CA ILE A 77 -3.09 -10.37 5.54
C ILE A 77 -3.36 -9.12 4.71
N ARG A 78 -2.61 -8.96 3.62
CA ARG A 78 -2.85 -7.91 2.63
C ARG A 78 -3.58 -8.48 1.44
N ARG A 79 -4.66 -7.81 1.06
CA ARG A 79 -5.41 -8.14 -0.15
C ARG A 79 -4.87 -7.33 -1.34
N SER A 80 -4.65 -7.99 -2.47
CA SER A 80 -4.23 -7.33 -3.70
C SER A 80 -5.45 -6.76 -4.45
N GLY A 81 -5.82 -5.51 -4.13
CA GLY A 81 -6.98 -4.85 -4.72
C GLY A 81 -8.29 -5.63 -4.53
N ASN A 82 -9.10 -5.74 -5.59
CA ASN A 82 -10.34 -6.54 -5.58
C ASN A 82 -10.15 -7.96 -6.13
N SER A 83 -8.92 -8.49 -6.12
CA SER A 83 -8.62 -9.85 -6.57
C SER A 83 -8.87 -10.90 -5.47
N LYS A 84 -8.80 -12.17 -5.86
CA LYS A 84 -8.74 -13.35 -4.98
C LYS A 84 -7.31 -13.64 -4.47
N SER A 85 -6.37 -12.71 -4.70
CA SER A 85 -4.96 -12.87 -4.31
C SER A 85 -4.65 -12.10 -3.03
N TYR A 86 -4.03 -12.80 -2.09
CA TYR A 86 -3.69 -12.32 -0.76
C TYR A 86 -2.20 -12.56 -0.48
N THR A 87 -1.65 -11.81 0.48
CA THR A 87 -0.26 -11.95 0.93
C THR A 87 -0.23 -11.95 2.45
N LEU A 88 0.39 -12.96 3.04
CA LEU A 88 0.63 -12.98 4.48
C LEU A 88 1.73 -11.97 4.82
N VAL A 89 1.51 -11.12 5.82
CA VAL A 89 2.45 -10.06 6.27
C VAL A 89 2.54 -9.99 7.80
N LYS A 90 2.24 -11.12 8.45
CA LYS A 90 2.18 -11.23 9.90
C LYS A 90 3.53 -10.93 10.54
N LYS A 91 3.48 -10.18 11.63
CA LYS A 91 4.62 -9.98 12.55
C LYS A 91 4.36 -10.80 13.79
N SER A 92 4.76 -12.07 13.76
CA SER A 92 4.49 -13.03 14.84
C SER A 92 5.32 -12.70 16.08
N ASN A 93 4.69 -12.86 17.24
CA ASN A 93 5.30 -12.60 18.56
C ASN A 93 5.85 -13.88 19.22
N SER A 94 5.68 -15.03 18.60
CA SER A 94 6.29 -16.30 18.98
C SER A 94 6.36 -17.23 17.76
N PHE A 95 7.15 -18.29 17.83
CA PHE A 95 7.26 -19.27 16.74
C PHE A 95 5.97 -20.07 16.50
N ASP A 96 5.07 -20.14 17.49
CA ASP A 96 3.81 -20.87 17.40
C ASP A 96 2.61 -19.98 17.04
N ASP A 97 2.85 -18.69 16.81
CA ASP A 97 1.83 -17.76 16.32
C ASP A 97 1.58 -17.96 14.81
N ASP A 98 0.83 -19.02 14.51
CA ASP A 98 0.50 -19.50 13.16
C ASP A 98 -0.83 -18.95 12.60
N ARG A 99 -1.62 -18.25 13.42
CA ARG A 99 -2.93 -17.71 13.03
C ARG A 99 -2.84 -16.28 12.52
N CYS A 100 -3.30 -16.08 11.30
CA CYS A 100 -3.45 -14.77 10.68
C CYS A 100 -4.91 -14.33 10.76
N TYR A 101 -5.19 -13.29 11.55
CA TYR A 101 -6.57 -12.87 11.82
C TYR A 101 -7.12 -11.94 10.75
N LEU A 102 -8.41 -12.05 10.46
CA LEU A 102 -9.10 -11.16 9.53
C LEU A 102 -10.51 -10.81 10.01
N THR A 103 -11.03 -9.70 9.51
CA THR A 103 -12.39 -9.22 9.76
C THR A 103 -13.07 -8.94 8.44
N LEU A 104 -14.23 -9.58 8.26
CA LEU A 104 -15.12 -9.42 7.12
C LEU A 104 -16.29 -8.56 7.57
N LYS A 105 -16.55 -7.47 6.86
CA LYS A 105 -17.68 -6.59 7.15
C LYS A 105 -18.49 -6.39 5.88
N TYR A 106 -19.76 -6.74 5.92
CA TYR A 106 -20.72 -6.42 4.87
C TYR A 106 -21.61 -5.26 5.32
N THR A 107 -21.85 -4.29 4.44
CA THR A 107 -22.68 -3.10 4.71
C THR A 107 -23.71 -2.90 3.62
N ASN A 108 -24.99 -2.88 3.98
CA ASN A 108 -26.08 -2.54 3.08
C ASN A 108 -26.89 -1.39 3.71
N ARG A 109 -26.92 -0.23 3.04
CA ARG A 109 -27.46 1.01 3.63
C ARG A 109 -26.74 1.30 4.96
N ASP A 110 -27.48 1.40 6.06
CA ASP A 110 -26.91 1.68 7.39
C ASP A 110 -26.68 0.41 8.23
N GLU A 111 -27.14 -0.76 7.76
CA GLU A 111 -26.99 -2.03 8.45
C GLU A 111 -25.63 -2.67 8.16
N LYS A 112 -25.09 -3.38 9.16
CA LYS A 112 -23.76 -3.99 9.11
C LYS A 112 -23.80 -5.40 9.66
N TYR A 113 -23.13 -6.32 8.95
CA TYR A 113 -22.80 -7.66 9.44
C TYR A 113 -21.28 -7.76 9.54
N ILE A 114 -20.76 -8.26 10.67
CA ILE A 114 -19.33 -8.36 10.92
C ILE A 114 -19.00 -9.78 11.38
N GLN A 115 -18.05 -10.42 10.71
CA GLN A 115 -17.48 -11.71 11.09
C GLN A 115 -15.97 -11.60 11.27
N LYS A 116 -15.44 -12.30 12.28
CA LYS A 116 -14.00 -12.54 12.43
C LYS A 116 -13.66 -13.95 11.98
N ASP A 117 -12.51 -14.09 11.34
CA ASP A 117 -12.02 -15.37 10.82
C ASP A 117 -10.48 -15.41 10.90
N SER A 118 -9.89 -16.54 10.50
CA SER A 118 -8.44 -16.70 10.48
C SER A 118 -7.94 -17.63 9.38
N VAL A 119 -6.75 -17.34 8.86
CA VAL A 119 -5.95 -18.25 8.04
C VAL A 119 -4.87 -18.87 8.91
N ILE A 120 -4.68 -20.19 8.82
CA ILE A 120 -3.64 -20.92 9.54
C ILE A 120 -2.44 -21.09 8.60
N MET A 121 -1.27 -20.64 9.04
CA MET A 121 -0.02 -20.82 8.31
C MET A 121 0.41 -22.29 8.38
N ASN A 122 0.98 -22.77 7.27
CA ASN A 122 1.59 -24.10 7.20
C ASN A 122 3.12 -24.03 7.04
N PHE A 123 3.67 -22.81 7.00
CA PHE A 123 5.10 -22.51 6.89
C PHE A 123 5.76 -23.07 5.63
N ARG A 124 4.96 -23.45 4.63
CA ARG A 124 5.43 -23.95 3.33
C ARG A 124 5.76 -22.80 2.38
N GLY A 125 6.80 -22.99 1.58
CA GLY A 125 7.23 -22.03 0.58
C GLY A 125 8.13 -20.93 1.13
N PRO A 126 8.52 -19.98 0.26
CA PRO A 126 9.45 -18.91 0.60
C PRO A 126 9.00 -18.05 1.79
N LEU A 127 9.95 -17.73 2.66
CA LEU A 127 9.77 -16.76 3.74
C LEU A 127 10.23 -15.38 3.25
N LYS A 128 9.33 -14.38 3.26
CA LYS A 128 9.70 -12.99 2.97
C LYS A 128 9.43 -12.10 4.16
N ILE A 129 10.49 -11.50 4.68
CA ILE A 129 10.46 -10.61 5.82
C ILE A 129 10.55 -9.17 5.29
N LEU A 130 9.44 -8.45 5.36
CA LEU A 130 9.24 -7.14 4.74
C LEU A 130 9.35 -6.02 5.77
N TYR A 131 10.54 -5.45 5.91
CA TYR A 131 10.86 -4.32 6.80
C TYR A 131 11.08 -3.01 6.03
N ASN A 132 10.65 -2.95 4.78
CA ASN A 132 10.84 -1.79 3.93
C ASN A 132 10.09 -0.56 4.47
N GLY A 133 10.68 0.61 4.22
CA GLY A 133 10.05 1.88 4.50
C GLY A 133 8.77 2.10 3.68
N ALA A 134 7.82 2.85 4.25
CA ALA A 134 6.59 3.21 3.56
C ALA A 134 6.88 4.23 2.44
N ASN A 135 6.22 4.09 1.29
CA ASN A 135 6.33 5.09 0.22
C ASN A 135 5.64 6.40 0.62
N GLY A 136 6.21 7.50 0.18
CA GLY A 136 5.60 8.80 0.22
C GLY A 136 4.39 8.90 -0.71
N VAL A 137 3.49 9.82 -0.38
CA VAL A 137 2.29 10.11 -1.14
C VAL A 137 2.60 11.23 -2.13
N SER A 138 2.19 11.05 -3.39
CA SER A 138 2.35 12.09 -4.40
C SER A 138 1.34 13.21 -4.21
N GLY A 139 1.78 14.45 -4.41
CA GLY A 139 0.93 15.62 -4.48
C GLY A 139 -0.03 15.53 -5.66
N LYS A 140 -1.28 15.93 -5.44
CA LYS A 140 -2.31 15.93 -6.48
C LYS A 140 -2.09 17.08 -7.46
N HIS A 141 -2.10 16.80 -8.76
CA HIS A 141 -2.08 17.86 -9.77
C HIS A 141 -3.33 18.72 -9.68
N GLN A 142 -3.13 20.04 -9.71
CA GLN A 142 -4.24 20.98 -9.65
C GLN A 142 -4.87 21.19 -11.01
N ARG A 143 -6.12 21.67 -10.97
CA ARG A 143 -6.88 21.98 -12.18
C ARG A 143 -6.54 23.38 -12.66
N ASN A 144 -6.53 23.53 -13.97
CA ASN A 144 -6.51 24.84 -14.61
C ASN A 144 -7.76 25.62 -14.23
N ARG A 145 -7.60 26.92 -13.96
CA ARG A 145 -8.73 27.80 -13.69
C ARG A 145 -9.08 28.55 -14.96
N GLY A 146 -10.37 28.55 -15.28
CA GLY A 146 -10.91 29.37 -16.37
C GLY A 146 -11.38 30.73 -15.85
N THR A 147 -11.76 31.58 -16.78
CA THR A 147 -12.38 32.88 -16.48
C THR A 147 -13.73 32.67 -15.78
N PRO A 148 -14.01 33.37 -14.66
CA PRO A 148 -15.30 33.24 -13.96
C PRO A 148 -16.47 33.71 -14.81
N LEU A 149 -17.65 33.09 -14.64
CA LEU A 149 -18.87 33.50 -15.36
C LEU A 149 -19.32 34.92 -15.00
N LEU A 150 -19.26 35.28 -13.72
CA LEU A 150 -19.74 36.58 -13.22
C LEU A 150 -18.64 37.65 -13.15
N TRP A 151 -17.39 37.25 -12.91
CA TRP A 151 -16.25 38.16 -12.80
C TRP A 151 -15.54 38.35 -14.14
N ARG A 152 -14.70 39.37 -14.24
CA ARG A 152 -14.00 39.71 -15.49
C ARG A 152 -12.54 39.28 -15.47
N ASP A 153 -11.92 39.30 -14.30
CA ASP A 153 -10.54 38.87 -14.13
C ASP A 153 -10.45 37.35 -14.15
N GLY A 154 -9.36 36.85 -14.75
CA GLY A 154 -8.97 35.47 -14.70
C GLY A 154 -8.69 35.01 -13.27
N LYS A 155 -8.98 33.75 -12.99
CA LYS A 155 -8.69 33.16 -11.67
C LYS A 155 -7.27 32.67 -11.61
N ASP A 156 -6.61 32.90 -10.48
CA ASP A 156 -5.31 32.30 -10.22
C ASP A 156 -5.40 30.77 -10.19
N GLY A 157 -4.42 30.14 -10.80
CA GLY A 157 -4.21 28.71 -10.76
C GLY A 157 -3.80 28.26 -9.37
N GLU A 158 -4.27 27.08 -8.96
CA GLU A 158 -3.99 26.57 -7.61
C GLU A 158 -2.57 25.99 -7.53
N HIS A 159 -1.94 26.14 -6.37
CA HIS A 159 -0.62 25.57 -6.12
C HIS A 159 -0.67 24.04 -6.02
N GLY A 160 0.28 23.40 -6.68
CA GLY A 160 0.54 21.97 -6.54
C GLY A 160 1.06 21.66 -5.13
N PRO A 161 0.47 20.71 -4.40
CA PRO A 161 0.97 20.30 -3.09
C PRO A 161 2.28 19.51 -3.24
N ASN A 162 3.12 19.55 -2.23
CA ASN A 162 4.35 18.76 -2.18
C ASN A 162 4.04 17.27 -2.10
N GLY A 163 4.94 16.45 -2.66
CA GLY A 163 5.00 15.03 -2.35
C GLY A 163 5.60 14.81 -0.96
N THR A 164 5.17 13.77 -0.26
CA THR A 164 5.72 13.44 1.06
C THR A 164 6.98 12.60 0.92
N ASN A 165 7.85 12.64 1.92
CA ASN A 165 9.03 11.78 1.96
C ASN A 165 8.63 10.31 2.08
N GLY A 166 9.48 9.43 1.55
CA GLY A 166 9.46 8.01 1.85
C GLY A 166 10.05 7.74 3.25
N GLY A 167 9.50 6.75 3.95
CA GLY A 167 9.99 6.33 5.25
C GLY A 167 11.31 5.56 5.12
N SER A 168 12.19 5.74 6.10
CA SER A 168 13.40 4.89 6.22
C SER A 168 13.04 3.53 6.80
N SER A 169 13.74 2.48 6.35
CA SER A 169 13.75 1.19 7.03
C SER A 169 14.59 1.28 8.32
N LYS A 170 14.44 0.29 9.18
CA LYS A 170 15.14 0.17 10.46
C LYS A 170 16.30 -0.81 10.34
N ASN A 171 17.17 -0.82 11.33
CA ASN A 171 18.29 -1.74 11.38
C ASN A 171 17.91 -2.98 12.20
N TYR A 172 18.32 -4.16 11.76
CA TYR A 172 17.94 -5.42 12.40
C TYR A 172 19.14 -6.31 12.67
N SER A 173 19.05 -7.05 13.77
CA SER A 173 19.88 -8.23 14.03
C SER A 173 18.98 -9.45 13.97
N VAL A 174 19.39 -10.43 13.17
CA VAL A 174 18.62 -11.63 12.88
C VAL A 174 19.46 -12.85 13.20
N HIS A 175 18.88 -13.79 13.94
CA HIS A 175 19.49 -15.06 14.28
C HIS A 175 18.70 -16.17 13.61
N MET A 176 19.40 -17.10 12.96
CA MET A 176 18.81 -18.20 12.22
C MET A 176 19.44 -19.52 12.63
N TRP A 177 18.63 -20.54 12.88
CA TRP A 177 19.08 -21.88 13.19
C TRP A 177 18.09 -22.89 12.64
N GLN A 178 18.49 -24.16 12.59
CA GLN A 178 17.64 -25.27 12.16
C GLN A 178 17.34 -26.18 13.33
N GLU A 179 16.09 -26.61 13.43
CA GLU A 179 15.65 -27.71 14.28
C GLU A 179 14.75 -28.63 13.46
N GLU A 180 15.07 -29.92 13.47
CA GLU A 180 14.41 -30.92 12.62
C GLU A 180 14.42 -30.50 11.13
N ASN A 181 13.24 -30.34 10.52
CA ASN A 181 13.04 -29.92 9.14
C ASN A 181 12.59 -28.46 9.00
N MET A 182 12.79 -27.65 10.05
CA MET A 182 12.37 -26.26 10.12
C MET A 182 13.56 -25.33 10.37
N ILE A 183 13.53 -24.19 9.70
CA ILE A 183 14.45 -23.08 9.93
C ILE A 183 13.71 -22.01 10.72
N TYR A 184 14.30 -21.63 11.84
CA TYR A 184 13.81 -20.63 12.76
C TYR A 184 14.54 -19.32 12.52
N VAL A 185 13.80 -18.21 12.58
CA VAL A 185 14.32 -16.86 12.32
C VAL A 185 13.82 -15.93 13.40
N TYR A 186 14.72 -15.56 14.31
CA TYR A 186 14.51 -14.54 15.32
C TYR A 186 15.01 -13.20 14.79
N SER A 187 14.18 -12.16 14.82
CA SER A 187 14.52 -10.84 14.28
C SER A 187 14.25 -9.74 15.28
N ARG A 188 15.25 -8.89 15.54
CA ARG A 188 15.14 -7.78 16.48
C ARG A 188 15.58 -6.48 15.86
N GLU A 189 14.78 -5.42 16.04
CA GLU A 189 15.18 -4.06 15.68
C GLU A 189 16.29 -3.57 16.61
N ASN A 190 17.39 -3.09 16.04
CA ASN A 190 18.54 -2.59 16.79
C ASN A 190 18.19 -1.26 17.48
N ASN A 191 18.65 -1.08 18.72
CA ASN A 191 18.46 0.14 19.51
C ASN A 191 16.97 0.51 19.71
N SER A 192 16.10 -0.50 19.77
CA SER A 192 14.66 -0.33 19.98
C SER A 192 14.16 -1.19 21.14
N ASN A 193 13.14 -0.68 21.83
CA ASN A 193 12.39 -1.42 22.86
C ASN A 193 11.22 -2.24 22.27
N THR A 194 11.11 -2.29 20.94
CA THR A 194 10.11 -3.14 20.28
C THR A 194 10.39 -4.61 20.56
N ALA A 195 9.34 -5.37 20.81
CA ALA A 195 9.42 -6.83 20.88
C ALA A 195 10.05 -7.41 19.60
N PRO A 196 10.81 -8.51 19.71
CA PRO A 196 11.32 -9.21 18.56
C PRO A 196 10.19 -9.84 17.74
N PHE A 197 10.51 -10.19 16.50
CA PHE A 197 9.63 -10.92 15.60
C PHE A 197 10.18 -12.32 15.36
N TYR A 198 9.26 -13.28 15.28
CA TYR A 198 9.58 -14.69 15.20
C TYR A 198 9.03 -15.24 13.88
N TYR A 199 9.83 -15.96 13.11
CA TYR A 199 9.38 -16.61 11.89
C TYR A 199 9.94 -18.01 11.80
N LYS A 200 9.24 -18.89 11.09
CA LYS A 200 9.75 -20.22 10.75
C LYS A 200 9.37 -20.60 9.34
N MET A 201 10.14 -21.49 8.74
CA MET A 201 9.87 -22.05 7.42
C MET A 201 10.40 -23.48 7.33
N GLN A 202 9.81 -24.28 6.45
CA GLN A 202 10.40 -25.58 6.12
C GLN A 202 11.77 -25.41 5.46
N GLU A 203 12.70 -26.30 5.78
CA GLU A 203 14.01 -26.40 5.14
C GLU A 203 13.89 -26.48 3.61
N GLY A 204 14.91 -25.96 2.91
CA GLY A 204 14.96 -25.96 1.44
C GLY A 204 14.20 -24.81 0.76
N ASN A 205 13.48 -23.97 1.52
CA ASN A 205 12.82 -22.79 0.99
C ASN A 205 13.73 -21.55 1.00
N SER A 206 13.52 -20.64 0.05
CA SER A 206 14.25 -19.37 -0.01
C SER A 206 13.78 -18.37 1.04
N ILE A 207 14.71 -17.58 1.58
CA ILE A 207 14.44 -16.47 2.48
C ILE A 207 14.77 -15.14 1.82
N TYR A 208 13.89 -14.15 1.97
CA TYR A 208 14.07 -12.81 1.43
C TYR A 208 13.85 -11.74 2.49
N PHE A 209 14.84 -10.87 2.67
CA PHE A 209 14.72 -9.68 3.51
C PHE A 209 14.61 -8.42 2.66
N ASP A 210 13.55 -7.65 2.86
CA ASP A 210 13.41 -6.32 2.29
C ASP A 210 13.59 -5.25 3.37
N LEU A 211 14.73 -4.58 3.37
CA LEU A 211 15.02 -3.41 4.20
C LEU A 211 15.15 -2.14 3.34
N SER A 212 14.53 -2.12 2.16
CA SER A 212 14.63 -0.95 1.28
C SER A 212 13.95 0.27 1.87
N GLY A 213 14.50 1.44 1.56
CA GLY A 213 13.84 2.70 1.90
C GLY A 213 12.61 2.93 1.03
N GLY A 214 11.59 3.58 1.58
CA GLY A 214 10.40 3.95 0.82
C GLY A 214 10.72 5.03 -0.21
N ASN A 215 10.05 5.01 -1.36
CA ASN A 215 10.22 6.06 -2.37
C ASN A 215 9.55 7.37 -1.93
N GLY A 216 10.13 8.52 -2.26
CA GLY A 216 9.47 9.82 -2.11
C GLY A 216 8.30 9.99 -3.06
N GLY A 217 7.28 10.72 -2.63
CA GLY A 217 6.14 11.09 -3.46
C GLY A 217 6.49 12.22 -4.43
N ASN A 218 5.88 12.25 -5.61
CA ASN A 218 6.10 13.34 -6.57
C ASN A 218 5.38 14.61 -6.11
N GLY A 219 5.92 15.78 -6.44
CA GLY A 219 5.22 17.05 -6.29
C GLY A 219 4.04 17.17 -7.26
N GLY A 220 2.94 17.76 -6.81
CA GLY A 220 1.79 18.06 -7.65
C GLY A 220 2.09 19.23 -8.59
N ASN A 221 1.49 19.22 -9.77
CA ASN A 221 1.59 20.37 -10.68
C ASN A 221 0.66 21.48 -10.21
N GLY A 222 1.11 22.73 -10.34
CA GLY A 222 0.23 23.87 -10.18
C GLY A 222 -0.72 24.00 -11.38
N GLY A 223 -1.89 24.58 -11.14
CA GLY A 223 -2.88 24.83 -12.18
C GLY A 223 -2.53 26.09 -12.98
N ASP A 224 -2.96 26.13 -14.24
CA ASP A 224 -2.85 27.35 -15.03
C ASP A 224 -3.80 28.44 -14.51
N GLY A 225 -3.36 29.69 -14.59
CA GLY A 225 -4.19 30.88 -14.37
C GLY A 225 -5.16 31.10 -15.52
N GLY A 226 -6.34 31.60 -15.21
CA GLY A 226 -7.37 31.88 -16.21
C GLY A 226 -7.16 33.19 -16.94
N ASP A 227 -7.75 33.29 -18.12
CA ASP A 227 -7.71 34.51 -18.92
C ASP A 227 -8.66 35.57 -18.37
N GLY A 228 -8.34 36.84 -18.59
CA GLY A 228 -9.26 37.96 -18.37
C GLY A 228 -10.24 38.13 -19.52
N LYS A 229 -11.43 38.67 -19.25
CA LYS A 229 -12.42 38.98 -20.30
C LYS A 229 -12.07 40.24 -21.08
N ASP A 230 -12.28 40.21 -22.39
CA ASP A 230 -12.17 41.38 -23.26
C ASP A 230 -13.11 42.50 -22.83
N GLY A 231 -12.68 43.74 -23.04
CA GLY A 231 -13.53 44.92 -22.89
C GLY A 231 -14.75 44.86 -23.83
N ASP A 232 -15.93 45.20 -23.31
CA ASP A 232 -17.16 45.24 -24.10
C ASP A 232 -18.03 46.44 -23.72
N ILE A 233 -18.85 46.91 -24.67
CA ILE A 233 -19.92 47.88 -24.39
C ILE A 233 -21.23 47.10 -24.39
N LYS A 234 -21.92 47.06 -23.25
CA LYS A 234 -23.23 46.41 -23.12
C LYS A 234 -24.20 47.32 -22.40
N ASN A 235 -25.36 47.56 -23.00
CA ASN A 235 -26.39 48.49 -22.51
C ASN A 235 -25.81 49.90 -22.24
N GLU A 236 -25.07 50.44 -23.22
CA GLU A 236 -24.43 51.77 -23.17
C GLU A 236 -23.39 51.95 -22.03
N LYS A 237 -23.11 50.89 -21.26
CA LYS A 237 -22.08 50.89 -20.22
C LYS A 237 -20.83 50.19 -20.74
N MET A 238 -19.73 50.92 -20.71
CA MET A 238 -18.41 50.40 -20.98
C MET A 238 -17.96 49.50 -19.82
N ARG A 239 -17.57 48.25 -20.12
CA ARG A 239 -17.03 47.32 -19.14
C ARG A 239 -15.52 47.22 -19.32
N ARG A 240 -14.80 47.31 -18.20
CA ARG A 240 -13.33 47.29 -18.18
C ARG A 240 -12.77 45.96 -18.68
N VAL A 241 -11.55 45.95 -19.15
CA VAL A 241 -10.83 44.70 -19.44
C VAL A 241 -10.57 43.91 -18.15
N GLY A 242 -10.61 42.59 -18.25
CA GLY A 242 -10.22 41.68 -17.18
C GLY A 242 -8.72 41.45 -17.13
N ASP A 243 -8.18 41.37 -15.91
CA ASP A 243 -6.80 40.98 -15.66
C ASP A 243 -6.62 39.47 -15.87
N ALA A 244 -5.40 39.04 -16.19
CA ALA A 244 -5.04 37.63 -16.21
C ALA A 244 -4.82 37.09 -14.80
N GLY A 245 -5.19 35.82 -14.59
CA GLY A 245 -4.81 35.06 -13.40
C GLY A 245 -3.35 34.60 -13.45
N ASN A 246 -2.74 34.47 -12.28
CA ASN A 246 -1.41 33.88 -12.10
C ASN A 246 -1.47 32.36 -12.26
N GLY A 247 -0.40 31.76 -12.77
CA GLY A 247 -0.22 30.31 -12.70
C GLY A 247 0.16 29.87 -11.29
N GLY A 248 -0.35 28.72 -10.86
CA GLY A 248 0.01 28.13 -9.57
C GLY A 248 1.42 27.53 -9.60
N ASN A 249 2.22 27.76 -8.58
CA ASN A 249 3.48 27.04 -8.36
C ASN A 249 3.29 25.51 -8.28
N GLY A 250 4.26 24.76 -8.78
CA GLY A 250 4.35 23.31 -8.60
C GLY A 250 4.90 22.96 -7.22
N GLY A 251 4.50 21.79 -6.72
CA GLY A 251 4.98 21.25 -5.44
C GLY A 251 6.36 20.61 -5.55
N ASN A 252 7.06 20.52 -4.43
CA ASN A 252 8.34 19.82 -4.33
C ASN A 252 8.13 18.30 -4.29
N GLY A 253 9.08 17.56 -4.86
CA GLY A 253 9.18 16.12 -4.68
C GLY A 253 9.67 15.75 -3.28
N GLY A 254 9.19 14.64 -2.75
CA GLY A 254 9.63 14.11 -1.46
C GLY A 254 10.97 13.37 -1.58
N ASN A 255 11.73 13.33 -0.48
CA ASN A 255 12.96 12.55 -0.41
C ASN A 255 12.65 11.05 -0.33
N GLY A 256 13.54 10.21 -0.86
CA GLY A 256 13.53 8.79 -0.62
C GLY A 256 14.03 8.46 0.80
N GLY A 257 13.45 7.45 1.42
CA GLY A 257 13.88 6.96 2.73
C GLY A 257 15.18 6.19 2.66
N ASN A 258 15.93 6.13 3.76
CA ASN A 258 17.15 5.32 3.83
C ASN A 258 16.79 3.84 3.98
N ALA A 259 17.62 2.97 3.40
CA ALA A 259 17.53 1.55 3.69
C ALA A 259 18.13 1.20 5.05
N GLY A 260 17.72 0.05 5.57
CA GLY A 260 18.18 -0.50 6.84
C GLY A 260 19.45 -1.33 6.67
N ASN A 261 20.20 -1.43 7.77
CA ASN A 261 21.31 -2.36 7.92
C ASN A 261 20.82 -3.69 8.51
N LEU A 262 21.42 -4.79 8.06
CA LEU A 262 21.07 -6.12 8.53
C LEU A 262 22.32 -6.87 8.99
N ASN A 263 22.32 -7.32 10.25
CA ASN A 263 23.28 -8.27 10.78
C ASN A 263 22.62 -9.64 10.85
N LEU A 264 23.12 -10.59 10.06
CA LEU A 264 22.64 -11.98 10.01
C LEU A 264 23.63 -12.89 10.73
N TYR A 265 23.17 -13.54 11.79
CA TYR A 265 23.87 -14.58 12.50
C TYR A 265 23.21 -15.92 12.14
N ILE A 266 23.92 -16.72 11.35
CA ILE A 266 23.46 -18.02 10.86
C ILE A 266 24.20 -19.07 11.68
N HIS A 267 23.43 -19.93 12.35
CA HIS A 267 24.01 -21.02 13.12
C HIS A 267 24.66 -22.02 12.18
N GLU A 268 25.77 -22.64 12.59
CA GLU A 268 26.52 -23.59 11.76
C GLU A 268 25.64 -24.77 11.28
N ASN A 269 24.64 -25.16 12.07
CA ASN A 269 23.70 -26.22 11.72
C ASN A 269 22.69 -25.87 10.61
N CYS A 270 22.64 -24.61 10.15
CA CYS A 270 21.78 -24.18 9.05
C CYS A 270 22.53 -23.35 8.00
N ALA A 271 23.87 -23.47 7.95
CA ALA A 271 24.73 -22.68 7.08
C ALA A 271 24.33 -22.70 5.59
N ASP A 272 23.78 -23.82 5.12
CA ASP A 272 23.33 -24.00 3.73
C ASP A 272 22.25 -22.98 3.30
N ILE A 273 21.53 -22.38 4.26
CA ILE A 273 20.54 -21.34 3.97
C ILE A 273 21.15 -20.09 3.34
N GLU A 274 22.45 -19.87 3.48
CA GLU A 274 23.13 -18.72 2.90
C GLU A 274 22.94 -18.66 1.38
N SER A 275 22.97 -19.81 0.70
CA SER A 275 22.77 -19.92 -0.75
C SER A 275 21.35 -19.60 -1.20
N LEU A 276 20.39 -19.69 -0.28
CA LEU A 276 18.96 -19.46 -0.50
C LEU A 276 18.51 -18.09 0.03
N LEU A 277 19.43 -17.28 0.56
CA LEU A 277 19.17 -16.01 1.19
C LEU A 277 19.38 -14.85 0.22
N THR A 278 18.32 -14.05 0.05
CA THR A 278 18.35 -12.82 -0.74
C THR A 278 18.02 -11.62 0.14
N THR A 279 18.71 -10.50 -0.09
CA THR A 279 18.48 -9.26 0.65
C THR A 279 18.31 -8.07 -0.29
N LYS A 280 17.56 -7.08 0.15
CA LYS A 280 17.40 -5.79 -0.53
C LYS A 280 17.54 -4.65 0.47
N THR A 281 18.65 -3.92 0.37
CA THR A 281 18.99 -2.78 1.23
C THR A 281 19.21 -1.51 0.41
N LYS A 282 18.39 -1.29 -0.63
CA LYS A 282 18.48 -0.09 -1.48
C LYS A 282 17.70 1.08 -0.91
N GLY A 283 18.33 2.25 -0.88
CA GLY A 283 17.68 3.50 -0.52
C GLY A 283 16.54 3.83 -1.48
N GLY A 284 15.51 4.49 -0.95
CA GLY A 284 14.34 4.89 -1.71
C GLY A 284 14.68 5.89 -2.81
N ARG A 285 13.93 5.85 -3.91
CA ARG A 285 14.04 6.87 -4.96
C ARG A 285 13.43 8.17 -4.47
N TYR A 286 13.93 9.29 -4.97
CA TYR A 286 13.31 10.59 -4.74
C TYR A 286 12.04 10.76 -5.59
N GLY A 287 11.16 11.64 -5.13
CA GLY A 287 10.04 12.14 -5.90
C GLY A 287 10.45 13.24 -6.87
N SER A 288 9.83 13.24 -8.04
CA SER A 288 10.02 14.29 -9.04
C SER A 288 9.35 15.60 -8.59
N ARG A 289 9.87 16.73 -9.07
CA ARG A 289 9.25 18.04 -8.89
C ARG A 289 7.91 18.17 -9.64
N GLY A 290 7.00 18.95 -9.08
CA GLY A 290 5.82 19.45 -9.77
C GLY A 290 6.14 20.64 -10.66
N MET A 291 5.45 20.73 -11.79
CA MET A 291 5.58 21.85 -12.72
C MET A 291 4.68 23.01 -12.31
N GLY A 292 5.16 24.25 -12.48
CA GLY A 292 4.36 25.46 -12.33
C GLY A 292 3.36 25.60 -13.48
N GLY A 293 2.18 26.12 -13.15
CA GLY A 293 1.14 26.45 -14.12
C GLY A 293 1.49 27.70 -14.92
N LYS A 294 0.93 27.80 -16.12
CA LYS A 294 1.05 28.96 -16.98
C LYS A 294 0.23 30.13 -16.43
N ARG A 295 0.66 31.36 -16.71
CA ARG A 295 -0.18 32.54 -16.52
C ARG A 295 -1.34 32.54 -17.51
N GLY A 296 -2.43 33.19 -17.13
CA GLY A 296 -3.48 33.57 -18.06
C GLY A 296 -3.07 34.74 -18.95
N THR A 297 -3.92 35.02 -19.92
CA THR A 297 -3.81 36.15 -20.85
C THR A 297 -4.79 37.25 -20.44
N PRO A 298 -4.36 38.52 -20.37
CA PRO A 298 -5.29 39.60 -20.07
C PRO A 298 -6.30 39.75 -21.21
N GLY A 299 -7.47 40.29 -20.91
CA GLY A 299 -8.45 40.59 -21.95
C GLY A 299 -7.93 41.65 -22.93
N THR A 300 -8.58 41.73 -24.08
CA THR A 300 -8.29 42.71 -25.13
C THR A 300 -9.04 44.02 -24.84
N PRO A 301 -8.36 45.19 -24.79
CA PRO A 301 -9.00 46.48 -24.61
C PRO A 301 -9.71 46.99 -25.88
N LEU A 302 -10.83 47.70 -25.69
CA LEU A 302 -11.37 48.58 -26.72
C LEU A 302 -10.55 49.87 -26.81
N ALA A 303 -10.67 50.61 -27.91
CA ALA A 303 -10.00 51.90 -28.08
C ALA A 303 -10.33 52.85 -26.92
N GLY A 304 -9.29 53.43 -26.30
CA GLY A 304 -9.41 54.31 -25.14
C GLY A 304 -9.54 53.58 -23.78
N GLN A 305 -9.59 52.25 -23.74
CA GLN A 305 -9.55 51.49 -22.49
C GLN A 305 -8.13 51.16 -22.05
N GLN A 306 -7.92 51.12 -20.73
CA GLN A 306 -6.70 50.59 -20.15
C GLN A 306 -6.64 49.06 -20.33
N ALA A 307 -5.47 48.54 -20.73
CA ALA A 307 -5.23 47.11 -20.85
C ALA A 307 -5.30 46.40 -19.49
N GLY A 308 -5.72 45.13 -19.51
CA GLY A 308 -5.69 44.27 -18.32
C GLY A 308 -4.26 43.93 -17.90
N ARG A 309 -4.06 43.68 -16.60
CA ARG A 309 -2.76 43.27 -16.05
C ARG A 309 -2.43 41.85 -16.44
N GLN A 310 -1.16 41.61 -16.76
CA GLN A 310 -0.65 40.27 -17.02
C GLN A 310 -0.39 39.53 -15.70
N GLY A 311 -0.76 38.25 -15.66
CA GLY A 311 -0.41 37.36 -14.55
C GLY A 311 1.04 36.88 -14.64
N PHE A 312 1.50 36.21 -13.59
CA PHE A 312 2.82 35.59 -13.51
C PHE A 312 2.73 34.06 -13.71
N PRO A 313 3.68 33.44 -14.43
CA PRO A 313 3.75 31.99 -14.46
C PRO A 313 4.14 31.44 -13.08
N GLY A 314 3.61 30.28 -12.73
CA GLY A 314 4.00 29.57 -11.52
C GLY A 314 5.44 29.06 -11.61
N THR A 315 6.10 28.93 -10.46
CA THR A 315 7.44 28.34 -10.38
C THR A 315 7.37 26.82 -10.30
N ASN A 316 8.34 26.12 -10.90
CA ASN A 316 8.49 24.69 -10.68
C ASN A 316 8.96 24.41 -9.24
N GLY A 317 8.58 23.25 -8.70
CA GLY A 317 9.13 22.77 -7.44
C GLY A 317 10.56 22.26 -7.60
N VAL A 318 11.11 21.71 -6.50
CA VAL A 318 12.41 21.04 -6.48
C VAL A 318 12.25 19.51 -6.40
N GLU A 319 13.25 18.79 -6.90
CA GLU A 319 13.32 17.34 -6.74
C GLU A 319 13.73 16.97 -5.31
N GLY A 320 13.32 15.79 -4.85
CA GLY A 320 13.81 15.26 -3.59
C GLY A 320 15.22 14.65 -3.72
N PHE A 321 15.76 14.21 -2.58
CA PHE A 321 17.03 13.49 -2.50
C PHE A 321 16.81 11.98 -2.44
N LYS A 322 17.71 11.22 -3.08
CA LYS A 322 17.72 9.75 -2.99
C LYS A 322 18.09 9.34 -1.56
N GLY A 323 17.44 8.30 -1.04
CA GLY A 323 17.84 7.68 0.21
C GLY A 323 19.17 6.94 0.11
N MET A 324 19.84 6.78 1.25
CA MET A 324 21.08 6.01 1.35
C MET A 324 20.80 4.50 1.31
N ASP A 325 21.69 3.76 0.63
CA ASP A 325 21.70 2.31 0.68
C ASP A 325 22.19 1.83 2.06
N GLY A 326 21.67 0.71 2.53
CA GLY A 326 22.09 0.03 3.75
C GLY A 326 23.03 -1.13 3.43
N ASN A 327 23.62 -1.70 4.48
CA ASN A 327 24.58 -2.79 4.38
C ASN A 327 24.05 -4.10 4.98
N VAL A 328 24.58 -5.23 4.51
CA VAL A 328 24.32 -6.55 5.07
C VAL A 328 25.64 -7.15 5.53
N GLN A 329 25.70 -7.55 6.79
CA GLN A 329 26.77 -8.35 7.35
C GLN A 329 26.23 -9.75 7.69
N LYS A 330 26.98 -10.78 7.33
CA LYS A 330 26.63 -12.17 7.58
C LYS A 330 27.73 -12.82 8.40
N TYR A 331 27.34 -13.61 9.37
CA TYR A 331 28.20 -14.34 10.28
C TYR A 331 27.69 -15.78 10.36
N ILE A 332 28.51 -16.75 9.96
CA ILE A 332 28.24 -18.17 10.20
C ILE A 332 29.05 -18.57 11.42
N GLN A 333 28.37 -18.91 12.51
CA GLN A 333 29.01 -19.22 13.79
C GLN A 333 28.08 -20.03 14.69
N SER A 334 28.64 -20.87 15.55
CA SER A 334 27.90 -21.49 16.64
C SER A 334 27.40 -20.44 17.64
N PHE A 335 26.16 -20.62 18.14
CA PHE A 335 25.58 -19.85 19.24
C PHE A 335 24.47 -20.64 19.93
N ASP A 336 24.25 -20.39 21.21
CA ASP A 336 23.13 -20.99 21.94
C ASP A 336 21.82 -20.33 21.52
N TYR A 337 20.98 -21.07 20.80
CA TYR A 337 19.70 -20.58 20.31
C TYR A 337 18.54 -20.75 21.30
N SER A 338 18.74 -21.46 22.42
CA SER A 338 17.71 -21.64 23.45
C SER A 338 17.23 -20.30 24.04
N VAL A 339 18.12 -19.31 24.07
CA VAL A 339 17.84 -17.94 24.56
C VAL A 339 16.86 -17.14 23.68
N TYR A 340 16.48 -17.66 22.50
CA TYR A 340 15.56 -17.01 21.56
C TYR A 340 14.20 -17.69 21.47
N ILE A 341 13.96 -18.76 22.23
CA ILE A 341 12.73 -19.58 22.14
C ILE A 341 11.65 -19.15 23.15
N ASP A 342 12.01 -18.29 24.12
CA ASP A 342 11.12 -17.78 25.17
C ASP A 342 9.91 -16.97 24.66
#